data_AF-A0A0N4VVB4-F1
#
_entry.id   AF-A0A0N4VVB4-F1
#
_cell.length_a   1.000
_cell.length_b   1.000
_cell.length_c   1.000
_cell.angle_alpha   90.00
_cell.angle_beta   90.00
_cell.angle_gamma   90.00
#
_symmetry.space_group_name_H-M   'P 1'
#
loop_
_entity.id
_entity.type
_entity.pdbx_description
1 polymer ?
#
loop_
_entity_poly.entity_id
_entity_poly.type
_entity_poly.pdbx_seq_one_letter_code
_entity_poly.pdbx_strand_id
1 'polypeptide(L)' 'MFPKNVCPTTCAVCGDSASGYHYEVPSCNGCKTFFRRTVLSQRKYECKKGGRCFASLPKG' A
#
# COMPACT_ATOMS: atom_id res chain seq x y z
N MET A 1 -7.82 -7.91 18.83
CA MET A 1 -7.93 -6.47 19.14
C MET A 1 -6.56 -5.84 18.97
N PHE A 2 -6.38 -4.96 17.99
CA PHE A 2 -5.12 -4.24 17.82
C PHE A 2 -4.93 -3.26 19.00
N PRO A 3 -3.72 -3.11 19.55
CA PRO A 3 -3.47 -2.19 20.65
C PRO A 3 -3.82 -0.77 20.19
N LYS A 4 -4.84 -0.16 20.81
CA LYS A 4 -5.44 1.12 20.41
C LYS A 4 -4.50 2.34 20.50
N ASN A 5 -3.21 2.15 20.83
CA ASN A 5 -2.26 3.21 21.15
C ASN A 5 -0.90 3.09 20.43
N VAL A 6 -0.80 2.30 19.35
CA VAL A 6 0.45 2.21 18.56
C VAL A 6 0.21 2.66 17.13
N CYS A 7 0.83 3.79 16.76
CA CYS A 7 0.90 4.21 15.37
C CYS A 7 1.85 3.27 14.61
N PRO A 8 1.42 2.67 13.48
CA PRO A 8 2.28 1.79 12.71
C PRO A 8 3.41 2.59 12.08
N THR A 9 4.61 2.03 12.09
CA THR A 9 5.80 2.66 11.52
C THR A 9 6.07 2.25 10.07
N THR A 10 5.55 1.08 9.65
CA THR A 10 5.84 0.48 8.35
C THR A 10 4.57 0.21 7.56
N CYS A 11 4.56 0.60 6.29
CA CYS A 11 3.49 0.36 5.33
C CYS A 11 3.48 -1.12 4.93
N ALA A 12 2.36 -1.80 5.15
CA ALA A 12 2.21 -3.21 4.81
C ALA A 12 2.17 -3.48 3.29
N VAL A 13 2.04 -2.44 2.46
CA VAL A 13 1.93 -2.57 1.00
C VAL A 13 3.28 -2.39 0.31
N CYS A 14 4.04 -1.34 0.65
CA CYS A 14 5.29 -1.00 -0.03
C CYS A 14 6.53 -1.02 0.87
N GLY A 15 6.38 -1.20 2.19
CA GLY A 15 7.49 -1.19 3.15
C GLY A 15 8.00 0.20 3.56
N ASP A 16 7.50 1.28 2.95
CA ASP A 16 7.85 2.66 3.33
C ASP A 16 7.23 3.07 4.70
N SER A 17 7.55 4.25 5.20
CA SER A 17 7.02 4.78 6.46
C SER A 17 5.49 4.87 6.42
N ALA A 18 4.82 4.17 7.33
CA ALA A 18 3.37 4.30 7.49
C ALA A 18 3.00 5.64 8.12
N SER A 19 1.90 6.23 7.66
CA SER A 19 1.32 7.43 8.29
C SER A 19 0.21 7.10 9.28
N GLY A 20 -0.21 5.83 9.33
CA GLY A 20 -1.29 5.36 10.19
C GLY A 20 -1.95 4.10 9.65
N TYR A 21 -3.08 3.75 10.25
CA TYR A 21 -4.00 2.77 9.69
C TYR A 21 -4.95 3.49 8.73
N HIS A 22 -5.01 3.03 7.48
CA HIS A 22 -6.02 3.46 6.52
C HIS A 22 -6.76 2.23 6.03
N TYR A 23 -8.08 2.23 6.15
CA TYR A 23 -8.91 1.05 5.86
C TYR A 23 -8.44 -0.18 6.64
N GLU A 24 -8.14 0.01 7.93
CA GLU A 24 -7.72 -1.04 8.87
C GLU A 24 -6.35 -1.68 8.59
N VAL A 25 -5.59 -1.15 7.62
CA VAL A 25 -4.25 -1.65 7.25
C VAL A 25 -3.18 -0.56 7.46
N PRO A 26 -2.04 -0.88 8.13
CA PRO A 26 -0.86 -0.02 8.16
C PRO A 26 -0.42 0.43 6.77
N SER A 27 -0.49 1.73 6.46
CA SER A 27 -0.16 2.22 5.12
C SER A 27 0.38 3.65 5.08
N CYS A 28 1.18 3.94 4.05
CA CYS A 28 1.66 5.28 3.75
C CYS A 28 0.61 6.09 2.96
N ASN A 29 0.82 7.41 2.83
CA ASN A 29 -0.08 8.30 2.08
C ASN A 29 -0.22 7.92 0.59
N GLY A 30 0.85 7.37 0.00
CA GLY A 30 0.86 6.91 -1.39
C GLY A 30 -0.09 5.74 -1.61
N CYS A 31 0.07 4.66 -0.83
CA CYS A 31 -0.77 3.47 -0.92
C CYS A 31 -2.24 3.76 -0.58
N LYS A 32 -2.50 4.58 0.46
CA LYS A 32 -3.85 5.08 0.79
C LYS A 32 -4.52 5.74 -0.41
N THR A 33 -3.81 6.69 -1.05
CA THR A 33 -4.37 7.48 -2.15
C THR A 33 -4.57 6.64 -3.40
N PHE A 34 -3.62 5.77 -3.69
CA PHE A 34 -3.73 4.81 -4.79
C PHE A 34 -4.98 3.94 -4.63
N PHE A 35 -5.13 3.27 -3.49
CA PHE A 35 -6.28 2.41 -3.21
C PHE A 35 -7.62 3.16 -3.34
N ARG A 36 -7.73 4.35 -2.71
CA ARG A 36 -8.94 5.18 -2.80
C ARG A 36 -9.32 5.50 -4.26
N ARG A 37 -8.35 5.93 -5.07
CA ARG A 37 -8.59 6.28 -6.48
C ARG A 37 -8.98 5.05 -7.29
N THR A 38 -8.31 3.93 -7.09
CA THR A 38 -8.59 2.67 -7.78
C THR A 38 -10.01 2.19 -7.52
N VAL A 39 -10.44 2.15 -6.25
CA VAL A 39 -11.79 1.71 -5.86
C VAL A 39 -12.85 2.66 -6.41
N LEU A 40 -12.71 3.98 -6.20
CA LEU A 40 -13.71 4.96 -6.65
C LEU A 40 -13.87 5.03 -8.17
N SER A 41 -12.79 4.79 -8.93
CA SER A 41 -12.84 4.75 -10.39
C SER A 41 -13.09 3.36 -10.97
N GLN A 42 -13.26 2.33 -10.12
CA GLN A 42 -13.36 0.92 -10.52
C GLN A 42 -12.26 0.48 -11.50
N ARG A 43 -11.05 1.05 -11.34
CA ARG A 43 -9.97 0.86 -12.30
C ARG A 43 -9.36 -0.54 -12.17
N LYS A 44 -9.36 -1.28 -13.27
CA LYS A 44 -8.64 -2.56 -13.39
C LYS A 44 -7.25 -2.30 -13.99
N TYR A 45 -6.22 -2.82 -13.35
CA TYR A 45 -4.84 -2.73 -13.86
C TYR A 45 -4.40 -4.07 -14.40
N GLU A 46 -3.72 -4.04 -15.54
CA GLU A 46 -3.05 -5.20 -16.10
C GLU A 46 -1.53 -4.98 -16.04
N CYS A 47 -0.80 -5.98 -15.54
CA CYS A 47 0.64 -5.90 -15.45
C CYS A 47 1.28 -6.12 -16.81
N LYS A 48 1.93 -5.09 -17.35
CA LYS A 48 2.66 -5.16 -18.63
C LYS A 48 3.84 -6.14 -18.64
N LYS A 49 4.27 -6.63 -17.47
CA LYS A 49 5.39 -7.59 -17.31
C LYS A 49 4.93 -9.02 -17.00
N GLY A 50 3.63 -9.31 -17.12
CA GLY A 50 3.05 -10.63 -16.85
C GLY A 50 3.14 -11.02 -15.37
N GLY A 51 2.72 -10.12 -14.48
CA GLY A 51 2.72 -10.35 -13.03
C GLY A 51 4.08 -10.19 -12.32
N ARG A 52 5.16 -9.98 -13.07
CA ARG A 52 6.52 -9.74 -12.53
C ARG A 52 6.72 -8.28 -12.11
N CYS A 53 5.87 -7.79 -11.20
CA CYS A 53 5.84 -6.39 -10.79
C CYS A 53 7.14 -5.92 -10.11
N PHE A 54 7.78 -6.81 -9.35
CA PHE A 54 8.95 -6.48 -8.52
C PHE A 54 10.28 -6.91 -9.13
N ALA A 55 10.29 -7.54 -10.30
CA ALA A 55 11.50 -8.13 -10.89
C ALA A 55 12.58 -7.09 -11.27
N SER A 56 12.24 -5.81 -11.34
CA SER A 56 13.17 -4.72 -11.69
C SER A 56 13.24 -3.62 -10.64
N LEU A 57 12.65 -3.81 -9.46
CA LEU A 57 12.84 -2.87 -8.37
C LEU A 57 14.17 -3.21 -7.70
N PRO A 58 15.08 -2.24 -7.48
CA PRO A 58 16.25 -2.49 -6.66
C PRO A 58 15.74 -2.95 -5.30
N LYS A 59 16.13 -4.18 -4.91
CA LYS A 59 16.05 -4.56 -3.50
C LYS A 59 17.08 -3.68 -2.81
N GLY A 60 16.60 -2.83 -1.91
CA GLY A 60 17.48 -2.11 -0.99
C GLY A 60 18.38 -3.07 -0.22
#